data_AF-A0A372E292-F1
#
_entry.id   AF-A0A372E292-F1
#
_cell.length_a   1.000
_cell.length_b   1.000
_cell.length_c   1.000
_cell.angle_alpha   90.00
_cell.angle_beta   90.00
_cell.angle_gamma   90.00
#
_symmetry.space_group_name_H-M   'P 1'
#
loop_
_entity.id
_entity.type
_entity.pdbx_description
1 polymer ?
#
loop_
_entity_poly.entity_id
_entity_poly.type
_entity_poly.pdbx_seq_one_letter_code
_entity_poly.pdbx_strand_id
1 'polypeptide(L)'
;MLTVKITTHHGRREITAVASDSRYGDLASETRTGTGSRAKSALEVEVRRLGEQQLSALNRAGAVQAAAGSITETRLIGQRL
;
A
#
# COMPACT_ATOMS: atom_id res chain seq x y z
N MET A 1 0.03 9.36 -3.39
CA MET A 1 -1.04 9.05 -4.36
C MET A 1 -0.81 7.62 -4.80
N LEU A 2 -1.80 6.74 -4.64
CA LEU A 2 -1.67 5.34 -5.01
C LEU A 2 -1.80 5.17 -6.53
N THR A 3 -0.84 4.49 -7.14
CA THR A 3 -0.84 4.17 -8.57
C THR A 3 -0.88 2.65 -8.74
N VAL A 4 -1.66 2.17 -9.71
CA VAL A 4 -1.68 0.74 -10.07
C VAL A 4 -1.12 0.57 -11.46
N LYS A 5 -0.06 -0.23 -11.60
CA LYS A 5 0.53 -0.60 -12.87
C LYS A 5 0.19 -2.04 -13.18
N ILE A 6 -0.27 -2.31 -14.40
CA ILE A 6 -0.60 -3.65 -14.86
C ILE A 6 0.30 -4.04 -16.02
N THR A 7 0.89 -5.22 -15.93
CA THR A 7 1.74 -5.83 -16.94
C THR A 7 1.12 -7.14 -17.38
N THR A 8 0.97 -7.35 -18.69
CA THR A 8 0.45 -8.60 -19.25
C THR A 8 1.60 -9.41 -19.84
N HIS A 9 1.76 -10.65 -19.38
CA HIS A 9 2.71 -11.61 -19.93
C HIS A 9 1.99 -12.53 -20.92
N HIS A 10 2.09 -12.23 -22.22
CA HIS A 10 1.38 -12.99 -23.26
C HIS A 10 1.81 -14.45 -23.37
N GLY A 11 3.12 -14.75 -23.28
CA GLY A 11 3.63 -16.12 -23.39
C GLY A 11 3.17 -17.06 -22.27
N ARG A 12 2.98 -16.53 -21.04
CA ARG A 12 2.47 -17.28 -19.89
C ARG A 12 0.97 -17.11 -19.66
N ARG A 13 0.33 -16.25 -20.45
CA ARG A 13 -1.08 -15.84 -20.31
C ARG A 13 -1.39 -15.34 -18.89
N GLU A 14 -0.52 -14.51 -18.34
CA GLU A 14 -0.66 -13.95 -17.00
C GLU A 14 -0.81 -12.43 -17.04
N ILE A 15 -1.46 -11.87 -16.03
CA ILE A 15 -1.49 -10.44 -15.74
C ILE A 15 -0.94 -10.24 -14.33
N THR A 16 -0.04 -9.28 -14.19
CA THR A 16 0.50 -8.85 -12.89
C THR A 16 0.10 -7.41 -12.66
N ALA A 17 -0.54 -7.12 -11.54
CA ALA A 17 -0.85 -5.77 -11.11
C ALA A 17 -0.07 -5.44 -9.85
N VAL A 18 0.48 -4.22 -9.80
CA VAL A 18 1.25 -3.71 -8.67
C VAL A 18 0.69 -2.37 -8.26
N ALA A 19 0.27 -2.23 -6.99
CA ALA A 19 -0.11 -0.97 -6.37
C ALA A 19 1.09 -0.38 -5.63
N SER A 20 1.42 0.87 -5.92
CA SER A 20 2.53 1.59 -5.30
C SER A 20 2.14 3.01 -4.88
N ASP A 21 2.77 3.51 -3.82
CA ASP A 21 2.67 4.92 -3.39
C ASP A 21 4.07 5.55 -3.41
N SER A 22 4.14 6.82 -3.80
CA SER A 22 5.42 7.55 -3.92
C SER A 22 6.22 7.65 -2.63
N ARG A 23 5.59 7.46 -1.46
CA ARG A 23 6.26 7.55 -0.15
C ARG A 23 6.73 6.19 0.38
N TYR A 24 6.02 5.11 0.06
CA TYR A 24 6.23 3.79 0.66
C TYR A 24 6.70 2.73 -0.34
N GLY A 25 6.74 3.05 -1.63
CA GLY A 25 7.11 2.11 -2.69
C GLY A 25 5.96 1.18 -3.04
N ASP A 26 6.30 -0.07 -3.39
CA ASP A 26 5.32 -1.10 -3.73
C ASP A 26 4.60 -1.60 -2.48
N LEU A 27 3.28 -1.54 -2.50
CA LEU A 27 2.41 -1.91 -1.39
C LEU A 27 1.79 -3.30 -1.64
N ALA A 28 1.16 -3.50 -2.79
CA ALA A 28 0.52 -4.77 -3.11
C ALA A 28 0.90 -5.23 -4.52
N SER A 29 1.04 -6.54 -4.69
CA SER A 29 1.30 -7.16 -5.98
C SER A 29 0.52 -8.47 -6.07
N GLU A 30 -0.14 -8.69 -7.20
CA GLU A 30 -0.84 -9.93 -7.48
C GLU A 30 -0.68 -10.31 -8.94
N THR A 31 -0.54 -11.62 -9.18
CA THR A 31 -0.49 -12.20 -10.53
C THR A 31 -1.62 -13.19 -10.70
N ARG A 32 -2.33 -13.08 -11.82
CA ARG A 32 -3.46 -13.96 -12.15
C ARG A 32 -3.33 -14.51 -13.55
N THR A 33 -3.70 -15.77 -13.74
CA THR A 33 -3.82 -16.38 -15.06
C THR A 33 -5.02 -15.81 -15.81
N GLY A 34 -4.83 -15.51 -17.08
CA GLY A 34 -5.81 -14.90 -17.99
C GLY A 34 -5.41 -13.48 -18.40
N THR A 35 -5.49 -13.18 -19.70
CA THR A 35 -5.10 -11.88 -20.26
C THR A 35 -6.29 -11.04 -20.73
N GLY A 36 -7.51 -11.43 -20.36
CA GLY A 36 -8.74 -10.76 -20.76
C GLY A 36 -8.93 -9.41 -20.07
N SER A 37 -9.62 -8.48 -20.72
CA SER A 37 -9.92 -7.15 -20.18
C SER A 37 -10.65 -7.20 -18.83
N ARG A 38 -11.61 -8.12 -18.67
CA ARG A 38 -12.32 -8.34 -17.40
C ARG A 38 -11.38 -8.81 -16.28
N ALA A 39 -10.46 -9.72 -16.59
CA ALA A 39 -9.47 -10.19 -15.63
C ALA A 39 -8.54 -9.05 -15.20
N LYS A 40 -8.12 -8.20 -16.16
CA LYS A 40 -7.33 -7.00 -15.90
C LYS A 40 -8.04 -6.02 -14.98
N SER A 41 -9.29 -5.65 -15.27
CA SER A 41 -10.05 -4.70 -14.45
C SER A 41 -10.35 -5.24 -13.06
N ALA A 42 -10.70 -6.52 -12.94
CA ALA A 42 -10.92 -7.15 -11.64
C ALA A 42 -9.64 -7.14 -10.79
N LEU A 43 -8.50 -7.50 -11.39
CA LEU A 43 -7.21 -7.48 -10.73
C LEU A 43 -6.78 -6.06 -10.32
N GLU A 44 -7.07 -5.05 -11.15
CA GLU A 44 -6.79 -3.65 -10.83
C GLU A 44 -7.53 -3.19 -9.56
N VAL A 45 -8.83 -3.49 -9.48
CA VAL A 45 -9.67 -3.11 -8.34
C VAL A 45 -9.20 -3.81 -7.07
N GLU A 46 -8.87 -5.09 -7.16
CA GLU A 46 -8.40 -5.88 -6.04
C GLU A 46 -7.05 -5.39 -5.51
N VAL A 47 -6.07 -5.22 -6.39
CA VAL A 47 -4.73 -4.73 -6.01
C VAL A 47 -4.79 -3.28 -5.53
N ARG A 48 -5.66 -2.43 -6.09
CA ARG A 48 -5.92 -1.08 -5.54
C ARG A 48 -6.46 -1.15 -4.12
N ARG A 49 -7.50 -1.96 -3.87
CA ARG A 49 -8.10 -2.13 -2.55
C ARG A 49 -7.07 -2.63 -1.53
N LEU A 50 -6.24 -3.59 -1.90
CA LEU A 50 -5.15 -4.09 -1.05
C LEU A 50 -4.11 -3.00 -0.76
N GLY A 51 -3.70 -2.24 -1.79
CA GLY A 51 -2.78 -1.11 -1.64
C GLY A 51 -3.33 -0.02 -0.71
N GLU A 52 -4.62 0.31 -0.81
CA GLU A 52 -5.28 1.27 0.08
C GLU A 52 -5.33 0.79 1.53
N GLN A 53 -5.62 -0.49 1.75
CA GLN A 53 -5.62 -1.09 3.08
C GLN A 53 -4.24 -1.02 3.72
N GLN A 54 -3.18 -1.37 2.97
CA GLN A 54 -1.81 -1.27 3.46
C GLN A 54 -1.36 0.18 3.70
N LEU A 55 -1.65 1.08 2.76
CA LEU A 55 -1.33 2.50 2.92
C LEU A 55 -2.00 3.08 4.18
N SER A 56 -3.26 2.73 4.41
CA SER A 56 -3.99 3.11 5.62
C SER A 56 -3.33 2.57 6.89
N ALA A 57 -2.88 1.31 6.88
CA ALA A 57 -2.18 0.70 8.01
C ALA A 57 -0.82 1.38 8.30
N LEU A 58 -0.03 1.67 7.26
CA LEU A 58 1.26 2.36 7.40
C LEU A 58 1.09 3.78 7.93
N ASN A 59 0.11 4.53 7.42
CA ASN A 59 -0.19 5.87 7.93
C ASN A 59 -0.62 5.83 9.41
N ARG A 60 -1.40 4.83 9.82
CA ARG A 60 -1.77 4.65 11.24
C ARG A 60 -0.55 4.30 12.10
N ALA A 61 0.29 3.37 11.66
CA ALA A 61 1.50 2.99 12.41
C ALA A 61 2.46 4.19 12.59
N GLY A 62 2.67 4.98 11.54
CA GLY A 62 3.46 6.21 11.61
C GLY A 62 2.86 7.26 12.55
N ALA A 63 1.54 7.46 12.51
CA ALA A 63 0.85 8.37 13.42
C ALA A 63 0.95 7.93 14.89
N VAL A 64 0.82 6.62 15.15
CA VAL A 64 1.00 6.05 16.51
C VAL A 64 2.42 6.26 17.01
N GLN A 65 3.44 6.07 16.16
CA GLN A 65 4.83 6.31 16.55
C GLN A 65 5.11 7.79 16.84
N ALA A 66 4.58 8.71 16.03
CA ALA A 66 4.70 10.15 16.26
C ALA A 66 4.00 10.59 17.56
N ALA A 67 2.83 10.04 17.86
CA ALA A 67 2.10 10.31 19.11
C ALA A 67 2.81 9.71 20.34
N ALA A 68 3.40 8.51 20.23
CA ALA A 68 4.16 7.89 21.32
C ALA A 68 5.44 8.68 21.64
N GLY A 69 6.12 9.21 20.62
CA GLY A 69 7.24 10.14 20.79
C GLY A 69 6.85 11.42 21.53
N SER A 70 5.75 12.07 21.12
CA SER A 70 5.31 13.34 21.72
C SER A 70 4.80 13.20 23.15
N ILE A 71 4.14 12.07 23.50
CA ILE A 71 3.73 11.79 24.89
C ILE A 71 4.97 11.59 25.78
N THR A 72 6.02 10.95 25.26
CA THR A 72 7.27 10.72 25.99
C THR A 72 8.03 12.03 26.21
N GLU A 73 8.14 12.88 25.19
CA GLU A 73 8.75 14.20 25.30
C GLU A 73 7.97 15.14 26.24
N THR A 74 6.63 15.16 26.15
CA THR A 74 5.78 15.95 27.04
C THR A 74 5.93 15.50 28.51
N ARG A 75 6.02 14.19 28.75
CA ARG A 75 6.25 13.62 30.09
C ARG A 75 7.64 13.98 30.63
N LEU A 76 8.68 13.97 29.79
CA LEU A 76 10.03 14.35 30.18
C LEU A 76 10.15 15.84 30.52
N ILE A 77 9.41 16.71 29.81
CA ILE A 77 9.37 18.15 30.13
C ILE A 77 8.60 18.38 31.44
N GLY A 78 7.44 17.73 31.60
CA GLY A 78 6.62 17.84 32.83
C GLY A 78 7.25 17.22 34.09
N GLN A 79 8.25 16.33 33.95
CA GLN A 79 9.04 15.80 35.07
C GLN A 79 10.33 16.59 35.36
N ARG A 80 10.66 17.59 34.53
CA ARG A 80 11.84 18.46 34.71
C ARG A 80 11.50 19.86 35.22
N LEU A 81 10.21 20.20 35.34
CA LEU A 81 9.69 21.42 35.97
C LEU A 81 9.25 21.11 37.40
#